data_AF-A0A7K4JU91-F1
#
_entry.id   AF-A0A7K4JU91-F1
#
_cell.length_a   1.000
_cell.length_b   1.000
_cell.length_c   1.000
_cell.angle_alpha   90.00
_cell.angle_beta   90.00
_cell.angle_gamma   90.00
#
_symmetry.space_group_name_H-M   'P 1'
#
loop_
_entity.id
_entity.type
_entity.pdbx_description
1 polymer ?
#
loop_
_entity_poly.entity_id
_entity_poly.type
_entity_poly.pdbx_seq_one_letter_code
_entity_poly.pdbx_strand_id
1 'polypeptide(L)' 'METPTALPAIDVDKGFAVAFVVLLGLFLLAMAVRCGRLVVDPYSAIPTSTWEEEPIN' A
#
# COMPACT_ATOMS: atom_id res chain seq x y z
N MET A 1 -11.38 -43.98 29.92
CA MET A 1 -11.29 -42.50 29.98
C MET A 1 -11.39 -42.01 28.55
N GLU A 2 -12.47 -41.32 28.23
CA GLU A 2 -12.76 -40.84 26.89
C GLU A 2 -11.83 -39.66 26.62
N THR A 3 -10.83 -39.84 25.74
CA THR A 3 -9.96 -38.74 25.32
C THR A 3 -10.81 -37.78 24.48
N PRO A 4 -11.03 -36.53 24.90
CA PRO A 4 -11.73 -35.58 24.05
C PRO A 4 -10.84 -35.31 22.85
N THR A 5 -11.26 -35.76 21.66
CA THR A 5 -10.69 -35.31 20.39
C THR A 5 -11.00 -33.81 20.30
N ALA A 6 -10.06 -32.98 20.74
CA ALA A 6 -10.15 -31.54 20.61
C ALA A 6 -10.22 -31.21 19.12
N LEU A 7 -11.42 -30.87 18.65
CA LEU A 7 -11.61 -30.31 17.32
C LEU A 7 -10.74 -29.05 17.22
N PRO A 8 -9.98 -28.84 16.14
CA PRO A 8 -9.14 -27.66 16.00
C PRO A 8 -10.04 -26.43 16.02
N ALA A 9 -10.00 -25.67 17.12
CA ALA A 9 -10.66 -24.38 17.21
C ALA A 9 -9.97 -23.45 16.20
N ILE A 10 -10.70 -23.07 15.16
CA ILE A 10 -10.22 -22.08 14.20
C ILE A 10 -10.14 -20.74 14.92
N ASP A 11 -8.93 -20.23 15.12
CA ASP A 11 -8.66 -18.95 15.78
C ASP A 11 -8.87 -17.80 14.77
N VAL A 12 -10.12 -17.39 14.66
CA VAL A 12 -10.58 -16.34 13.75
C VAL A 12 -9.96 -14.99 14.11
N ASP A 13 -9.82 -14.71 15.42
CA ASP A 13 -9.23 -13.46 15.93
C ASP A 13 -7.76 -13.33 15.50
N LYS A 14 -6.99 -14.40 15.64
CA LYS A 14 -5.61 -14.47 15.13
C LYS A 14 -5.58 -14.29 13.61
N GLY A 15 -6.52 -14.88 12.89
CA GLY A 15 -6.66 -14.72 11.43
C GLY A 15 -6.83 -13.26 11.03
N PHE A 16 -7.76 -12.55 11.67
CA PHE A 16 -7.99 -11.12 11.44
C PHE A 16 -6.77 -10.27 11.79
N ALA A 17 -6.14 -10.53 12.93
CA ALA A 17 -4.95 -9.80 13.34
C ALA A 17 -3.80 -9.94 12.31
N VAL A 18 -3.54 -11.17 11.85
CA VAL A 18 -2.51 -11.43 10.83
C VAL A 18 -2.87 -10.75 9.51
N ALA A 19 -4.13 -10.84 9.06
CA ALA A 19 -4.57 -10.18 7.84
C ALA A 19 -4.38 -8.66 7.90
N PHE A 20 -4.71 -8.04 9.04
CA PHE A 20 -4.52 -6.60 9.25
C PHE A 20 -3.05 -6.20 9.19
N VAL A 21 -2.17 -6.94 9.87
CA VAL A 21 -0.73 -6.68 9.87
C VAL A 21 -0.16 -6.76 8.45
N VAL A 22 -0.55 -7.79 7.68
CA VAL A 22 -0.11 -7.95 6.29
C VAL A 22 -0.62 -6.80 5.42
N LEU A 23 -1.90 -6.44 5.53
CA LEU A 23 -2.51 -5.34 4.77
C LEU A 23 -1.81 -4.01 5.08
N LEU A 24 -1.60 -3.71 6.36
CA LEU A 24 -0.87 -2.52 6.80
C LEU A 24 0.56 -2.50 6.26
N GLY A 25 1.27 -3.64 6.30
CA GLY A 25 2.60 -3.76 5.72
C GLY A 25 2.62 -3.46 4.22
N LEU A 26 1.66 -3.98 3.45
CA LEU A 26 1.53 -3.70 2.03
C LEU A 26 1.21 -2.23 1.76
N PHE A 27 0.31 -1.64 2.55
CA PHE A 27 -0.04 -0.22 2.43
C PHE A 27 1.18 0.68 2.71
N LEU A 28 1.94 0.39 3.77
CA LEU A 28 3.17 1.11 4.09
C LEU A 28 4.21 0.98 2.99
N LEU A 29 4.39 -0.22 2.42
CA LEU A 29 5.30 -0.42 1.29
C LEU A 29 4.88 0.40 0.07
N ALA A 30 3.58 0.41 -0.26
CA ALA A 30 3.05 1.19 -1.37
C ALA A 30 3.27 2.70 -1.15
N MET A 31 3.00 3.20 0.06
CA MET A 31 3.28 4.59 0.44
C MET A 31 4.78 4.92 0.34
N ALA A 32 5.65 4.05 0.86
CA ALA A 32 7.10 4.24 0.74
C ALA A 32 7.56 4.31 -0.72
N VAL A 33 7.03 3.45 -1.61
CA VAL A 33 7.32 3.50 -3.04
C VAL A 33 6.83 4.81 -3.66
N ARG A 34 5.60 5.25 -3.34
CA ARG A 34 5.06 6.52 -3.84
C ARG A 34 5.90 7.70 -3.39
N CYS A 35 6.28 7.75 -2.11
CA CYS A 35 7.17 8.76 -1.56
C CYS A 35 8.54 8.73 -2.24
N GLY A 36 9.13 7.54 -2.42
CA GLY A 36 10.39 7.39 -3.14
C GLY A 36 10.29 7.84 -4.59
N ARG A 37 9.19 7.54 -5.29
CA ARG A 37 8.94 8.01 -6.66
C ARG A 37 8.78 9.52 -6.73
N LEU A 38 8.14 10.17 -5.76
CA LEU A 38 8.08 11.63 -5.67
C LEU A 38 9.47 12.26 -5.48
N VAL A 39 10.34 11.62 -4.69
CA VAL A 39 11.70 12.09 -4.46
C VAL A 39 12.58 11.90 -5.70
N VAL A 40 12.46 10.75 -6.38
CA VAL A 40 13.26 10.42 -7.57
C VAL A 40 12.73 11.11 -8.83
N ASP A 41 11.42 11.33 -8.93
CA ASP A 41 10.75 11.94 -10.06
C ASP A 41 9.95 13.19 -9.63
N PRO A 42 10.64 14.27 -9.22
CA PRO A 42 9.98 15.54 -8.92
C PRO A 42 9.39 16.19 -10.17
N TYR A 43 9.73 15.72 -11.38
CA TYR A 43 9.41 16.38 -12.65
C TYR A 43 8.16 15.82 -13.34
N SER A 44 7.78 14.55 -13.09
CA SER A 44 6.50 13.99 -13.57
C SER A 44 5.26 14.60 -12.92
N ALA A 45 5.38 15.14 -11.69
CA ALA A 45 4.26 15.74 -10.97
C ALA A 45 4.07 17.23 -11.30
N ILE A 46 5.06 17.84 -11.95
CA ILE A 46 4.95 19.19 -12.48
C ILE A 46 4.18 19.03 -13.80
N PRO A 47 2.90 19.44 -13.90
CA PRO A 47 2.33 19.62 -15.22
C PRO A 47 3.30 20.58 -15.89
N THR A 48 3.85 20.19 -17.03
CA THR A 48 4.41 21.17 -17.95
C THR A 48 3.24 22.10 -18.25
N SER A 49 3.06 23.12 -17.42
CA SER A 49 2.35 24.34 -17.76
C SER A 49 3.15 24.82 -18.94
N THR A 50 2.73 24.30 -20.08
CA THR A 50 3.22 24.62 -21.38
C THR A 50 3.11 26.13 -21.37
N TRP A 51 4.25 26.80 -21.39
CA TRP A 51 4.25 28.14 -21.94
C TRP A 51 3.75 27.86 -23.35
N GLU A 52 2.45 28.03 -23.60
CA GLU A 52 1.95 28.15 -24.97
C GLU A 52 2.70 29.37 -25.47
N GLU A 53 3.81 29.12 -26.16
CA GLU A 53 4.62 30.16 -26.75
C GLU A 53 3.71 30.83 -27.76
N GLU A 54 3.18 31.99 -27.38
CA GLU A 54 2.20 32.73 -28.15
C GLU A 54 2.77 32.95 -29.56
N PRO A 55 2.16 32.40 -30.63
CA PRO A 55 2.71 32.54 -31.96
C PRO A 55 2.60 34.00 -32.38
N ILE A 56 3.75 34.67 -32.44
CA ILE A 56 3.89 36.04 -32.93
C ILE A 56 3.56 36.06 -34.43
N ASN A 57 2.36 36.48 -34.80
CA ASN A 57 2.02 36.86 -36.18
C ASN A 57 1.18 38.13 -36.22
#